data_AF-A0A813QGX0-F1
#
_entry.id   AF-A0A813QGX0-F1
#
_cell.length_a   1.000
_cell.length_b   1.000
_cell.length_c   1.000
_cell.angle_alpha   90.00
_cell.angle_beta   90.00
_cell.angle_gamma   90.00
#
_symmetry.space_group_name_H-M   'P 1'
#
loop_
_entity.id
_entity.type
_entity.pdbx_description
1 polymer ?
#
loop_
_entity_poly.entity_id
_entity_poly.type
_entity_poly.pdbx_seq_one_letter_code
_entity_poly.pdbx_strand_id
1 'polypeptide(L)'
;MTALRVFPFIGALIAIAAVVLAIIGVSTTYWVSTGLNIHSGLWQSCTAGICIRTDGGRAAAFALTALIAIGVAALLAIFSGLARNKSDASNNMARLCGIISVILLFSSGVLIAASLYTYLGAKYATGYSFTLMAIAQFLSFLAAMLVAHWMGHSFTVIS
;
A
#
# COMPACT_ATOMS: atom_id res chain seq x y z
N MET A 1 3.97 -19.43 23.28
CA MET A 1 2.83 -19.32 22.32
C MET A 1 2.35 -17.89 22.05
N THR A 2 3.00 -16.84 22.57
CA THR A 2 2.59 -15.43 22.38
C THR A 2 3.17 -14.78 21.11
N ALA A 3 4.39 -15.14 20.69
CA ALA A 3 5.05 -14.57 19.51
C ALA A 3 4.28 -14.79 18.20
N LEU A 4 3.61 -15.93 18.04
CA LEU A 4 2.81 -16.27 16.85
C LEU A 4 1.56 -15.41 16.69
N ARG A 5 1.12 -14.66 17.70
CA ARG A 5 -0.08 -13.80 17.61
C ARG A 5 0.23 -12.36 17.18
N VAL A 6 1.49 -11.95 17.24
CA VAL A 6 1.88 -10.53 17.05
C VAL A 6 2.09 -10.18 15.58
N PHE A 7 2.56 -11.14 14.77
CA PHE A 7 2.84 -10.93 13.35
C PHE A 7 1.69 -10.40 12.47
N PRO A 8 0.41 -10.86 12.61
CA PRO A 8 -0.67 -10.31 11.80
C PRO A 8 -0.98 -8.85 12.17
N PHE A 9 -0.82 -8.47 13.45
CA PHE A 9 -0.97 -7.09 13.90
C PHE A 9 0.19 -6.21 13.42
N ILE A 10 1.43 -6.70 13.46
CA ILE A 10 2.58 -5.97 12.92
C ILE A 10 2.40 -5.76 11.40
N GLY A 11 2.02 -6.80 10.67
CA GLY A 11 1.72 -6.71 9.24
C GLY A 11 0.61 -5.69 8.94
N ALA A 12 -0.47 -5.68 9.74
CA ALA A 12 -1.54 -4.70 9.62
C ALA A 12 -1.07 -3.27 9.93
N LEU A 13 -0.26 -3.06 10.97
CA LEU A 13 0.30 -1.74 11.30
C LEU A 13 1.18 -1.20 10.19
N ILE A 14 2.01 -2.06 9.59
CA ILE A 14 2.85 -1.69 8.44
C ILE A 14 1.98 -1.38 7.22
N ALA A 15 0.91 -2.16 6.98
CA ALA A 15 -0.05 -1.86 5.92
C ALA A 15 -0.75 -0.51 6.15
N ILE A 16 -1.15 -0.19 7.37
CA ILE A 16 -1.73 1.13 7.72
C ILE A 16 -0.71 2.25 7.46
N ALA A 17 0.54 2.08 7.86
CA ALA A 17 1.60 3.05 7.56
C ALA A 17 1.78 3.23 6.04
N ALA A 18 1.74 2.14 5.27
CA ALA A 18 1.77 2.19 3.81
C ALA A 18 0.58 2.96 3.23
N VAL A 19 -0.65 2.76 3.74
CA VAL A 19 -1.83 3.55 3.34
C VAL A 19 -1.62 5.02 3.61
N VAL A 20 -1.22 5.39 4.84
CA VAL A 20 -1.06 6.79 5.24
C VAL A 20 -0.02 7.48 4.36
N LEU A 21 1.12 6.84 4.13
CA LEU A 21 2.16 7.38 3.25
C LEU A 21 1.69 7.49 1.80
N ALA A 22 0.94 6.51 1.29
CA ALA A 22 0.38 6.59 -0.04
C ALA A 22 -0.69 7.69 -0.17
N ILE A 23 -1.51 7.95 0.86
CA ILE A 23 -2.49 9.05 0.87
C ILE A 23 -1.75 10.39 0.81
N ILE A 24 -0.73 10.56 1.65
CA ILE A 24 0.10 11.79 1.66
C ILE A 24 0.80 11.94 0.31
N GLY A 25 1.39 10.87 -0.23
CA GLY A 25 2.04 10.87 -1.54
C GLY A 25 1.07 11.29 -2.66
N VAL A 26 -0.11 10.67 -2.73
CA VAL A 26 -1.11 10.96 -3.78
C VAL A 26 -1.74 12.34 -3.66
N SER A 27 -1.95 12.86 -2.44
CA SER A 27 -2.60 14.16 -2.21
C SER A 27 -1.68 15.36 -2.38
N THR A 28 -0.37 15.15 -2.40
CA THR A 28 0.62 16.24 -2.49
C THR A 28 1.03 16.55 -3.94
N THR A 29 1.47 17.78 -4.16
CA THR A 29 1.84 18.32 -5.48
C THR A 29 3.32 18.22 -5.82
N TYR A 30 4.09 17.47 -5.02
CA TYR A 30 5.55 17.37 -5.13
C TYR A 30 6.01 16.03 -5.71
N TRP A 31 5.36 15.57 -6.80
CA TRP A 31 5.79 14.36 -7.50
C TRP A 31 6.98 14.64 -8.41
N VAL A 32 6.92 15.76 -9.14
CA VAL A 32 7.94 16.19 -10.08
C VAL A 32 8.16 17.69 -9.95
N SER A 33 9.43 18.10 -10.06
CA SER A 33 9.84 19.50 -10.14
C SER A 33 10.53 19.78 -11.48
N THR A 34 9.98 20.68 -12.30
CA THR A 34 10.47 20.94 -13.67
C THR A 34 11.22 22.25 -13.86
N GLY A 35 11.60 22.94 -12.78
CA GLY A 35 12.36 24.19 -12.84
C GLY A 35 12.08 25.10 -11.65
N LEU A 36 12.42 26.39 -11.76
CA LEU A 36 12.16 27.41 -10.73
C LEU A 36 10.64 27.56 -10.53
N ASN A 37 10.14 27.03 -9.41
CA ASN A 37 8.77 27.16 -8.89
C ASN A 37 7.65 26.45 -9.67
N ILE A 38 7.97 25.36 -10.40
CA ILE A 38 6.95 24.48 -10.99
C ILE A 38 6.96 23.14 -10.25
N HIS A 39 5.86 22.84 -9.56
CA HIS A 39 5.64 21.58 -8.85
C HIS A 39 4.38 20.91 -9.38
N SER A 40 4.55 19.68 -9.87
CA SER A 40 3.45 18.89 -10.42
C SER A 40 3.22 17.67 -9.55
N GLY A 41 1.95 17.46 -9.19
CA GLY A 41 1.44 16.28 -8.53
C GLY A 41 0.59 15.42 -9.43
N LEU A 42 -0.14 14.50 -8.79
CA LEU A 42 -1.03 13.58 -9.48
C LEU A 42 -2.34 14.25 -9.92
N TRP A 43 -2.84 15.20 -9.13
CA TRP A 43 -4.16 15.84 -9.34
C TRP A 43 -4.09 17.31 -9.72
N GLN A 44 -2.93 17.94 -9.48
CA GLN A 44 -2.76 19.37 -9.63
C GLN A 44 -1.31 19.67 -10.06
N SER A 45 -1.14 20.70 -10.87
CA SER A 45 0.15 21.30 -11.18
C SER A 45 0.13 22.75 -10.72
N CYS A 46 1.15 23.15 -9.97
CA CYS A 46 1.28 24.47 -9.39
C CYS A 46 2.51 25.17 -9.95
N THR A 47 2.29 26.37 -10.50
CA THR A 47 3.35 27.23 -11.06
C THR A 47 3.28 28.58 -10.36
N ALA A 48 4.39 28.98 -9.71
CA ALA A 48 4.49 30.27 -9.01
C ALA A 48 3.32 30.58 -8.05
N GLY A 49 2.80 29.55 -7.37
CA GLY A 49 1.69 29.68 -6.40
C GLY A 49 0.28 29.54 -6.99
N ILE A 50 0.14 29.44 -8.32
CA ILE A 50 -1.15 29.20 -8.99
C ILE A 50 -1.26 27.71 -9.32
N CYS A 51 -2.30 27.04 -8.80
CA CYS A 51 -2.54 25.62 -9.00
C CYS A 51 -3.69 25.37 -9.96
N ILE A 52 -3.46 24.51 -10.95
CA ILE A 52 -4.44 24.08 -11.95
C ILE A 52 -4.65 22.58 -11.77
N ARG A 53 -5.91 22.15 -11.82
CA ARG A 53 -6.26 20.72 -11.74
C ARG A 53 -5.79 20.00 -13.00
N THR A 54 -5.16 18.85 -12.81
CA THR A 54 -4.73 17.96 -13.90
C THR A 54 -5.36 16.60 -13.72
N ASP A 55 -5.77 15.99 -14.82
CA ASP A 55 -6.21 14.61 -14.82
C ASP A 55 -4.96 13.74 -14.88
N GLY A 56 -4.45 13.29 -13.73
CA GLY A 56 -3.27 12.42 -13.63
C GLY A 56 -3.37 11.07 -14.35
N GLY A 57 -4.42 10.88 -15.15
CA GLY A 57 -4.58 9.82 -16.12
C GLY A 57 -4.44 8.43 -15.51
N ARG A 58 -3.68 7.57 -16.19
CA ARG A 58 -3.46 6.19 -15.76
C ARG A 58 -2.70 6.10 -14.43
N ALA A 59 -1.76 7.01 -14.18
CA ALA A 59 -0.99 7.03 -12.94
C ALA A 59 -1.89 7.28 -11.72
N ALA A 60 -2.87 8.18 -11.85
CA ALA A 60 -3.87 8.47 -10.83
C ALA A 60 -4.79 7.28 -10.55
N ALA A 61 -5.27 6.61 -11.61
CA ALA A 61 -6.10 5.43 -11.50
C ALA A 61 -5.38 4.27 -10.78
N PHE A 62 -4.11 4.01 -11.13
CA PHE A 62 -3.31 2.99 -10.46
C PHE A 62 -3.06 3.29 -8.99
N ALA A 63 -2.72 4.54 -8.65
CA ALA A 63 -2.48 4.95 -7.28
C ALA A 63 -3.74 4.82 -6.40
N LEU A 64 -4.91 5.25 -6.91
CA LEU A 64 -6.18 5.10 -6.20
C LEU A 64 -6.55 3.64 -5.97
N THR A 65 -6.40 2.81 -7.01
CA THR A 65 -6.71 1.38 -6.92
C THR A 65 -5.79 0.70 -5.89
N ALA A 66 -4.51 1.05 -5.90
CA ALA A 66 -3.56 0.57 -4.90
C ALA A 66 -3.95 0.99 -3.48
N LEU A 67 -4.33 2.25 -3.27
CA LEU A 67 -4.77 2.76 -1.95
C LEU A 67 -5.95 1.98 -1.38
N ILE A 68 -6.97 1.74 -2.21
CA ILE A 68 -8.15 0.97 -1.80
C ILE A 68 -7.75 -0.47 -1.47
N ALA A 69 -6.90 -1.09 -2.30
CA ALA A 69 -6.43 -2.44 -2.07
C ALA A 69 -5.66 -2.59 -0.76
N ILE A 70 -4.74 -1.67 -0.43
CA ILE A 70 -3.99 -1.70 0.85
C ILE A 70 -4.95 -1.52 2.03
N GLY A 71 -5.90 -0.58 1.93
CA GLY A 71 -6.90 -0.35 2.99
C GLY A 71 -7.75 -1.59 3.28
N VAL A 72 -8.28 -2.23 2.23
CA VAL A 72 -9.05 -3.47 2.35
C VAL A 72 -8.17 -4.60 2.92
N ALA A 73 -6.94 -4.73 2.44
CA ALA A 73 -6.03 -5.74 2.92
C ALA A 73 -5.70 -5.57 4.42
N ALA A 74 -5.45 -4.34 4.88
CA ALA A 74 -5.20 -4.06 6.30
C ALA A 74 -6.38 -4.51 7.18
N LEU A 75 -7.62 -4.24 6.76
CA LEU A 75 -8.82 -4.69 7.48
C LEU A 75 -8.92 -6.22 7.51
N LEU A 76 -8.65 -6.89 6.39
CA LEU A 76 -8.66 -8.36 6.32
C LEU A 76 -7.54 -8.99 7.17
N ALA A 77 -6.36 -8.38 7.22
CA ALA A 77 -5.27 -8.80 8.10
C ALA A 77 -5.66 -8.70 9.58
N ILE A 78 -6.33 -7.61 9.99
CA ILE A 78 -6.83 -7.46 11.36
C ILE A 78 -7.91 -8.51 11.65
N PHE A 79 -8.88 -8.68 10.74
CA PHE A 79 -9.96 -9.64 10.91
C PHE A 79 -9.45 -11.08 11.03
N SER A 80 -8.48 -11.48 10.19
CA SER A 80 -7.85 -12.79 10.25
C SER A 80 -7.08 -13.02 11.56
N GLY A 81 -6.46 -11.98 12.13
CA GLY A 81 -5.84 -12.04 13.45
C GLY A 81 -6.84 -12.25 14.60
N LEU A 82 -8.03 -11.63 14.51
CA LEU A 82 -9.08 -11.71 15.54
C LEU A 82 -9.91 -13.00 15.47
N ALA A 83 -10.13 -13.55 14.27
CA ALA A 83 -11.07 -14.66 14.05
C ALA A 83 -10.58 -16.05 14.52
N ARG A 84 -9.29 -16.25 14.79
CA ARG A 84 -8.72 -17.59 15.06
C ARG A 84 -9.10 -18.27 16.39
N ASN A 85 -9.85 -17.61 17.27
CA ASN A 85 -10.16 -18.16 18.60
C ASN A 85 -11.63 -18.60 18.78
N LYS A 86 -12.44 -18.64 17.72
CA LYS A 86 -13.88 -18.87 17.86
C LYS A 86 -14.40 -20.24 17.39
N SER A 87 -13.84 -20.84 16.33
CA SER A 87 -14.21 -22.18 15.82
C SER A 87 -13.35 -22.60 14.62
N ASP A 88 -13.42 -23.87 14.20
CA ASP A 88 -12.76 -24.35 12.96
C ASP A 88 -13.28 -23.67 11.69
N ALA A 89 -14.58 -23.36 11.64
CA ALA A 89 -15.14 -22.54 10.57
C ALA A 89 -14.52 -21.12 10.55
N SER A 90 -14.30 -20.55 11.74
CA SER A 90 -13.62 -19.26 11.92
C SER A 90 -12.13 -19.32 11.52
N ASN A 91 -11.48 -20.47 11.70
CA ASN A 91 -10.10 -20.70 11.26
C ASN A 91 -9.96 -20.75 9.73
N ASN A 92 -10.89 -21.40 9.04
CA ASN A 92 -10.93 -21.41 7.58
C ASN A 92 -11.19 -20.02 7.00
N MET A 93 -12.11 -19.26 7.60
CA MET A 93 -12.37 -17.87 7.21
C MET A 93 -11.15 -16.96 7.45
N ALA A 94 -10.51 -17.08 8.62
CA ALA A 94 -9.30 -16.33 8.94
C ALA A 94 -8.16 -16.64 7.94
N ARG A 95 -8.03 -17.89 7.52
CA ARG A 95 -7.06 -18.32 6.52
C ARG A 95 -7.34 -17.67 5.16
N LEU A 96 -8.60 -17.70 4.71
CA LEU A 96 -8.98 -17.09 3.43
C LEU A 96 -8.74 -15.57 3.44
N CYS A 97 -9.13 -14.87 4.52
CA CYS A 97 -8.87 -13.44 4.70
C CYS A 97 -7.36 -13.13 4.68
N GLY A 98 -6.53 -13.97 5.30
CA GLY A 98 -5.08 -13.81 5.27
C GLY A 98 -4.50 -13.94 3.86
N ILE A 99 -4.93 -14.95 3.09
CA ILE A 99 -4.48 -15.16 1.70
C ILE A 99 -4.89 -13.98 0.82
N ILE A 100 -6.16 -13.57 0.89
CA ILE A 100 -6.68 -12.42 0.14
C ILE A 100 -5.90 -11.15 0.51
N SER A 101 -5.61 -10.94 1.80
CA SER A 101 -4.81 -9.81 2.25
C SER A 101 -3.40 -9.80 1.63
N VAL A 102 -2.72 -10.95 1.54
CA VAL A 102 -1.39 -11.03 0.92
C VAL A 102 -1.47 -10.67 -0.56
N ILE A 103 -2.44 -11.23 -1.29
CA ILE A 103 -2.64 -10.95 -2.71
C ILE A 103 -2.89 -9.45 -2.92
N LEU A 104 -3.80 -8.86 -2.15
CA LEU A 104 -4.11 -7.43 -2.26
C LEU A 104 -2.90 -6.54 -1.95
N LEU A 105 -2.13 -6.85 -0.90
CA LEU A 105 -0.92 -6.11 -0.56
C LEU A 105 0.14 -6.22 -1.66
N PHE A 106 0.35 -7.41 -2.20
CA PHE A 106 1.30 -7.62 -3.30
C PHE A 106 0.86 -6.88 -4.58
N SER A 107 -0.39 -7.05 -4.99
CA SER A 107 -0.97 -6.34 -6.14
C SER A 107 -0.92 -4.83 -5.97
N SER A 108 -1.14 -4.32 -4.76
CA SER A 108 -1.02 -2.89 -4.48
C SER A 108 0.39 -2.35 -4.67
N GLY A 109 1.42 -3.09 -4.23
CA GLY A 109 2.82 -2.71 -4.46
C GLY A 109 3.15 -2.65 -5.95
N VAL A 110 2.66 -3.61 -6.73
CA VAL A 110 2.79 -3.61 -8.20
C VAL A 110 2.06 -2.42 -8.84
N LEU A 111 0.85 -2.09 -8.38
CA LEU A 111 0.09 -0.94 -8.88
C LEU A 111 0.76 0.40 -8.54
N ILE A 112 1.37 0.53 -7.36
CA ILE A 112 2.18 1.72 -7.02
C ILE A 112 3.39 1.80 -7.95
N ALA A 113 4.10 0.70 -8.19
CA ALA A 113 5.22 0.66 -9.14
C ALA A 113 4.78 1.09 -10.55
N ALA A 114 3.62 0.61 -11.01
CA ALA A 114 3.04 0.99 -12.29
C ALA A 114 2.65 2.48 -12.34
N SER A 115 2.09 3.03 -11.26
CA SER A 115 1.80 4.46 -11.12
C SER A 115 3.08 5.30 -11.25
N LEU A 116 4.14 4.90 -10.53
CA LEU A 116 5.44 5.57 -10.57
C LEU A 116 6.08 5.49 -11.96
N TYR A 117 6.06 4.32 -12.60
CA TYR A 117 6.62 4.12 -13.94
C TYR A 117 5.87 4.91 -15.01
N THR A 118 4.53 4.90 -14.97
CA THR A 118 3.71 5.67 -15.92
C THR A 118 3.87 7.18 -15.75
N TYR A 119 4.18 7.64 -14.52
CA TYR A 119 4.46 9.05 -14.26
C TYR A 119 5.90 9.45 -14.66
N LEU A 120 6.89 8.55 -14.53
CA LEU A 120 8.31 8.75 -14.87
C LEU A 120 8.64 8.70 -16.37
N GLY A 121 7.67 8.41 -17.24
CA GLY A 121 7.85 8.46 -18.70
C GLY A 121 8.34 9.82 -19.24
N ALA A 122 8.47 10.83 -18.38
CA ALA A 122 8.93 12.17 -18.70
C ALA A 122 10.19 12.52 -17.86
N LYS A 123 11.26 12.94 -18.54
CA LYS A 123 12.60 13.22 -17.99
C LYS A 123 12.60 14.40 -17.00
N TYR A 124 12.19 14.18 -15.76
CA TYR A 124 12.13 15.24 -14.74
C TYR A 124 12.74 14.82 -13.40
N ALA A 125 13.09 15.81 -12.57
CA ALA A 125 13.56 15.58 -11.21
C ALA A 125 12.37 15.12 -10.33
N THR A 126 12.54 13.98 -9.65
CA THR A 126 11.55 13.42 -8.73
C THR A 126 11.49 14.21 -7.43
N GLY A 127 10.28 14.49 -6.94
CA GLY A 127 10.05 15.19 -5.67
C GLY A 127 9.75 14.22 -4.51
N TYR A 128 9.56 14.78 -3.32
CA TYR A 128 9.36 14.01 -2.08
C TYR A 128 8.13 13.08 -2.12
N SER A 129 7.04 13.49 -2.76
CA SER A 129 5.82 12.67 -2.88
C SER A 129 6.08 11.36 -3.64
N PHE A 130 7.00 11.41 -4.60
CA PHE A 130 7.44 10.25 -5.36
C PHE A 130 8.16 9.24 -4.46
N THR A 131 9.06 9.73 -3.60
CA THR A 131 9.76 8.89 -2.61
C THR A 131 8.79 8.30 -1.59
N LEU A 132 7.80 9.07 -1.12
CA LEU A 132 6.79 8.55 -0.20
C LEU A 132 5.98 7.40 -0.81
N MET A 133 5.62 7.50 -2.08
CA MET A 133 4.96 6.41 -2.81
C MET A 133 5.86 5.18 -2.96
N ALA A 134 7.15 5.37 -3.25
CA ALA A 134 8.11 4.27 -3.30
C ALA A 134 8.29 3.59 -1.93
N ILE A 135 8.31 4.35 -0.83
CA ILE A 135 8.33 3.81 0.53
C ILE A 135 7.03 3.05 0.81
N ALA A 136 5.86 3.58 0.42
CA ALA A 136 4.58 2.90 0.57
C ALA A 136 4.53 1.57 -0.19
N GLN A 137 5.11 1.50 -1.39
CA GLN A 137 5.29 0.26 -2.14
C GLN A 137 6.18 -0.75 -1.38
N PHE A 138 7.30 -0.29 -0.84
CA PHE A 138 8.17 -1.18 -0.06
C PHE A 138 7.44 -1.73 1.18
N LEU A 139 6.73 -0.86 1.90
CA LEU A 139 5.97 -1.25 3.09
C LEU A 139 4.81 -2.19 2.76
N SER A 140 4.14 -2.04 1.61
CA SER A 140 3.08 -2.98 1.21
C SER A 140 3.64 -4.37 0.93
N PHE A 141 4.80 -4.48 0.29
CA PHE A 141 5.49 -5.77 0.13
C PHE A 141 5.97 -6.35 1.46
N LEU A 142 6.53 -5.53 2.35
CA LEU A 142 6.95 -5.96 3.68
C LEU A 142 5.76 -6.48 4.50
N ALA A 143 4.63 -5.78 4.47
CA ALA A 143 3.40 -6.22 5.11
C ALA A 143 2.92 -7.57 4.52
N ALA A 144 2.95 -7.72 3.19
CA ALA A 144 2.58 -8.96 2.52
C ALA A 144 3.46 -10.14 2.99
N MET A 145 4.77 -9.94 3.07
CA MET A 145 5.72 -10.97 3.53
C MET A 145 5.47 -11.36 4.99
N LEU A 146 5.23 -10.38 5.88
CA LEU A 146 4.97 -10.65 7.30
C LEU A 146 3.66 -11.42 7.51
N VAL A 147 2.60 -11.04 6.79
CA VAL A 147 1.31 -11.75 6.82
C VAL A 147 1.48 -13.17 6.23
N ALA A 148 2.21 -13.32 5.12
CA ALA A 148 2.48 -14.62 4.51
C ALA A 148 3.32 -15.55 5.42
N HIS A 149 4.38 -15.02 6.03
CA HIS A 149 5.24 -15.76 6.94
C HIS A 149 4.47 -16.26 8.17
N TRP A 150 3.61 -15.42 8.73
CA TRP A 150 2.71 -15.81 9.81
C TRP A 150 1.78 -16.97 9.41
N MET A 151 1.21 -16.91 8.21
CA MET A 151 0.41 -18.02 7.69
C MET A 151 1.25 -19.30 7.57
N GLY A 152 2.47 -19.22 7.01
CA GLY A 152 3.41 -20.33 6.86
C GLY A 152 3.67 -21.09 8.16
N HIS A 153 3.99 -20.38 9.25
CA HIS A 153 4.22 -20.98 10.57
C HIS A 153 2.96 -21.58 11.20
N SER A 154 1.78 -21.14 10.77
CA SER A 154 0.53 -21.71 11.26
C SER A 154 0.22 -23.07 10.62
N PHE A 155 0.81 -23.38 9.46
CA PHE A 155 0.55 -24.62 8.74
C PHE A 155 1.43 -25.79 9.19
N THR A 156 2.65 -25.52 9.66
CA THR A 156 3.58 -26.56 10.12
C THR A 156 3.28 -27.10 11.51
N VAL A 157 2.42 -26.45 12.28
CA VAL A 157 2.07 -26.86 13.66
C VAL A 157 0.77 -27.69 13.71
N ILE A 158 0.05 -27.80 12.59
CA ILE A 158 -1.26 -28.50 12.51
C ILE A 158 -1.16 -29.82 11.71
N SER A 159 0.00 -30.14 11.12
CA SER A 159 0.29 -31.44 10.50
C SER A 159 1.03 -32.36 11.46
#